data_AF-A0A6C0EFB9-F1
#
_entry.id   AF-A0A6C0EFB9-F1
#
_cell.length_a   1.000
_cell.length_b   1.000
_cell.length_c   1.000
_cell.angle_alpha   90.00
_cell.angle_beta   90.00
_cell.angle_gamma   90.00
#
_symmetry.space_group_name_H-M   'P 1'
#
loop_
_entity.id
_entity.type
_entity.pdbx_description
1 polymer ?
#
loop_
_entity_poly.entity_id
_entity_poly.type
_entity_poly.pdbx_seq_one_letter_code
_entity_poly.pdbx_strand_id
1 'polypeptide(L)'
;MNKRIIDNNKEIISLKSNNSILHPLTCDWMNAENDICLTKYTYNQKNKTFNYYSNYKCKNNINIDEYKNKLYIPPLGIGSDILLKIYEINSEDSLIDWIENNLDTTNILTVNRILNCWIINNLEILKDHHDILIKIYINLIMNYSNKNIIKLIENNKINLNKETKYFIDYWINKYNNNNFKFNLLEDYTNYINKKYL
;
A
#
# COMPACT_ATOMS: atom_id res chain seq x y z
N MET A 1 18.14 -29.26 11.57
CA MET A 1 16.88 -29.03 10.82
C MET A 1 15.88 -28.43 11.80
N ASN A 2 15.82 -27.10 11.90
CA ASN A 2 14.98 -26.42 12.90
C ASN A 2 13.57 -26.24 12.34
N LYS A 3 12.61 -26.96 12.91
CA LYS A 3 11.17 -26.74 12.70
C LYS A 3 10.83 -25.33 13.19
N ARG A 4 10.48 -24.42 12.27
CA ARG A 4 9.81 -23.17 12.63
C ARG A 4 8.41 -23.52 13.14
N ILE A 5 8.18 -23.34 14.43
CA ILE A 5 6.85 -23.33 15.03
C ILE A 5 6.14 -22.10 14.47
N ILE A 6 5.13 -22.32 13.61
CA ILE A 6 4.23 -21.26 13.16
C ILE A 6 3.24 -21.04 14.30
N ASP A 7 3.42 -19.94 15.03
CA ASP A 7 2.51 -19.53 16.09
C ASP A 7 1.20 -19.07 15.45
N ASN A 8 0.17 -19.92 15.49
CA ASN A 8 -1.16 -19.69 14.92
C ASN A 8 -2.00 -18.77 15.84
N ASN A 9 -1.47 -17.61 16.21
CA ASN A 9 -2.31 -16.57 16.81
C ASN A 9 -3.20 -15.99 15.71
N LYS A 10 -4.37 -16.63 15.55
CA LYS A 10 -5.47 -16.21 14.67
C LYS A 10 -6.06 -14.93 15.24
N GLU A 11 -5.46 -13.80 14.86
CA GLU A 11 -5.88 -12.50 15.32
C GLU A 11 -7.28 -12.19 14.78
N ILE A 12 -8.24 -12.03 15.70
CA ILE A 12 -9.58 -11.55 15.38
C ILE A 12 -9.47 -10.05 15.10
N ILE A 13 -9.65 -9.65 13.85
CA ILE A 13 -9.73 -8.23 13.50
C ILE A 13 -11.11 -7.73 13.95
N SER A 14 -11.10 -6.99 15.06
CA SER A 14 -12.26 -6.25 15.57
C SER A 14 -12.10 -4.77 15.26
N LEU A 15 -13.19 -4.13 14.82
CA LEU A 15 -13.27 -2.69 14.74
C LEU A 15 -14.00 -2.20 15.98
N LYS A 16 -13.26 -1.51 16.85
CA LYS A 16 -13.86 -0.89 18.05
C LYS A 16 -14.81 0.23 17.64
N SER A 17 -15.83 0.45 18.47
CA SER A 17 -16.75 1.57 18.38
C SER A 17 -16.03 2.90 18.16
N ASN A 18 -16.64 3.74 17.32
CA ASN A 18 -16.17 5.05 16.86
C ASN A 18 -14.85 5.05 16.09
N ASN A 19 -14.32 3.89 15.70
CA ASN A 19 -13.17 3.79 14.82
C ASN A 19 -13.59 3.53 13.37
N SER A 20 -12.68 3.88 12.46
CA SER A 20 -12.79 3.61 11.05
C SER A 20 -11.66 2.69 10.56
N ILE A 21 -11.94 1.87 9.55
CA ILE A 21 -10.92 1.05 8.88
C ILE A 21 -11.15 1.04 7.38
N LEU A 22 -10.04 1.05 6.63
CA LEU A 22 -10.04 0.92 5.18
C LEU A 22 -10.21 -0.54 4.79
N HIS A 23 -11.21 -0.80 3.95
CA HIS A 23 -11.51 -2.14 3.48
C HIS A 23 -10.47 -2.63 2.43
N PRO A 24 -9.78 -3.77 2.60
CA PRO A 24 -8.70 -4.19 1.71
C PRO A 24 -9.13 -4.66 0.31
N LEU A 25 -10.41 -5.00 0.08
CA LEU A 25 -10.89 -5.42 -1.26
C LEU A 25 -11.63 -4.33 -2.03
N THR A 26 -12.39 -3.44 -1.36
CA THR A 26 -13.10 -2.33 -2.05
C THR A 26 -12.43 -0.98 -1.85
N CYS A 27 -11.50 -0.86 -0.91
CA CYS A 27 -10.88 0.41 -0.53
C CYS A 27 -11.87 1.46 0.00
N ASP A 28 -13.03 1.03 0.53
CA ASP A 28 -14.00 1.91 1.18
C ASP A 28 -13.72 2.06 2.68
N TRP A 29 -14.09 3.22 3.24
CA TRP A 29 -14.06 3.47 4.68
C TRP A 29 -15.27 2.84 5.38
N MET A 30 -14.99 2.02 6.39
CA MET A 30 -16.01 1.46 7.27
C MET A 30 -15.97 2.14 8.63
N ASN A 31 -17.11 2.64 9.10
CA ASN A 31 -17.25 3.24 10.43
C ASN A 31 -18.07 2.31 11.34
N ALA A 32 -17.62 2.09 12.56
CA ALA A 32 -18.30 1.26 13.54
C ALA A 32 -18.97 2.11 14.62
N GLU A 33 -20.31 2.09 14.72
CA GLU A 33 -21.01 2.72 15.86
C GLU A 33 -20.90 1.88 17.15
N ASN A 34 -20.66 0.58 17.02
CA ASN A 34 -20.47 -0.38 18.12
C ASN A 34 -19.28 -1.28 17.78
N ASP A 35 -18.71 -2.00 18.75
CA ASP A 35 -17.67 -2.99 18.48
C ASP A 35 -18.21 -4.07 17.52
N ILE A 36 -17.59 -4.17 16.34
CA ILE A 36 -17.99 -5.12 15.30
C ILE A 36 -16.87 -6.07 14.93
N CYS A 37 -17.27 -7.30 14.66
CA CYS A 37 -16.40 -8.36 14.18
C CYS A 37 -16.67 -8.52 12.68
N LEU A 38 -15.67 -8.23 11.85
CA LEU A 38 -15.84 -8.17 10.40
C LEU A 38 -15.97 -9.59 9.82
N THR A 39 -17.09 -9.86 9.15
CA THR A 39 -17.44 -11.21 8.72
C THR A 39 -18.11 -11.20 7.33
N LYS A 40 -17.39 -11.70 6.31
CA LYS A 40 -17.82 -12.03 4.93
C LYS A 40 -18.24 -10.89 3.97
N TYR A 41 -17.77 -11.00 2.71
CA TYR A 41 -18.26 -10.24 1.55
C TYR A 41 -19.26 -11.06 0.74
N THR A 42 -20.16 -10.36 0.05
CA THR A 42 -20.88 -10.92 -1.10
C THR A 42 -20.59 -10.11 -2.33
N TYR A 43 -20.25 -10.81 -3.41
CA TYR A 43 -20.13 -10.19 -4.72
C TYR A 43 -21.54 -10.06 -5.31
N ASN A 44 -22.00 -8.82 -5.49
CA ASN A 44 -23.24 -8.57 -6.20
C ASN A 44 -22.97 -8.61 -7.70
N GLN A 45 -23.43 -9.68 -8.34
CA GLN A 45 -23.21 -9.92 -9.76
C GLN A 45 -23.87 -8.87 -10.67
N LYS A 46 -24.93 -8.19 -10.22
CA LYS A 46 -25.67 -7.24 -11.06
C LYS A 46 -24.95 -5.91 -11.24
N ASN A 47 -24.31 -5.43 -10.17
CA ASN A 47 -23.58 -4.15 -10.18
C ASN A 47 -22.05 -4.35 -10.12
N LYS A 48 -21.58 -5.61 -10.10
CA LYS A 48 -20.17 -6.00 -10.00
C LYS A 48 -19.46 -5.41 -8.76
N THR A 49 -20.19 -5.12 -7.68
CA THR A 49 -19.61 -4.59 -6.43
C THR A 49 -19.53 -5.66 -5.35
N PHE A 50 -18.53 -5.56 -4.48
CA PHE A 50 -18.54 -6.31 -3.22
C PHE A 50 -19.38 -5.54 -2.20
N ASN A 51 -20.37 -6.22 -1.62
CA ASN A 51 -21.22 -5.69 -0.57
C ASN A 51 -20.97 -6.48 0.72
N TYR A 52 -21.05 -5.79 1.86
CA TYR A 52 -20.91 -6.40 3.18
C TYR A 52 -22.07 -7.34 3.48
N TYR A 53 -21.78 -8.53 4.01
CA TYR A 53 -22.80 -9.28 4.74
C TYR A 53 -22.82 -8.78 6.17
N SER A 54 -23.97 -8.25 6.60
CA SER A 54 -24.38 -7.96 7.98
C SER A 54 -23.27 -7.86 9.03
N ASN A 55 -23.00 -6.65 9.51
CA ASN A 55 -22.14 -6.39 10.67
C ASN A 55 -22.51 -7.33 11.84
N TYR A 56 -21.59 -8.21 12.24
CA TYR A 56 -21.83 -9.08 13.40
C TYR A 56 -21.30 -8.39 14.65
N LYS A 57 -22.18 -8.19 15.64
CA LYS A 57 -21.75 -7.73 16.97
C LYS A 57 -20.81 -8.78 17.56
N CYS A 58 -19.67 -8.33 18.07
CA CYS A 58 -18.77 -9.22 18.80
C CYS A 58 -19.52 -9.76 20.03
N LYS A 59 -19.97 -11.02 20.00
CA LYS A 59 -20.55 -11.70 21.16
C LYS A 59 -19.42 -12.38 21.94
N ASN A 60 -19.47 -12.28 23.27
CA ASN A 60 -18.43 -12.82 24.14
C ASN A 60 -18.36 -14.34 24.22
N ASN A 61 -19.19 -15.12 23.50
CA ASN A 61 -19.26 -16.59 23.60
C ASN A 61 -19.78 -17.22 22.28
N ILE A 62 -19.20 -16.90 21.13
CA ILE A 62 -19.59 -17.54 19.85
C ILE A 62 -18.90 -18.91 19.77
N ASN A 63 -19.65 -19.95 19.40
CA ASN A 63 -19.09 -21.24 19.03
C ASN A 63 -18.05 -21.04 17.91
N ILE A 64 -16.82 -21.50 18.15
CA ILE A 64 -15.67 -21.29 17.28
C ILE A 64 -15.91 -21.79 15.85
N ASP A 65 -16.72 -22.83 15.66
CA ASP A 65 -17.04 -23.37 14.33
C ASP A 65 -18.09 -22.52 13.61
N GLU A 66 -19.03 -21.94 14.34
CA GLU A 66 -20.00 -20.98 13.80
C GLU A 66 -19.32 -19.64 13.43
N TYR A 67 -18.27 -19.28 14.16
CA TYR A 67 -17.44 -18.10 13.90
C TYR A 67 -16.52 -18.31 12.68
N LYS A 68 -15.91 -19.49 12.51
CA LYS A 68 -15.12 -19.85 11.30
C LYS A 68 -15.90 -19.71 10.00
N ASN A 69 -17.18 -20.09 10.02
CA ASN A 69 -18.05 -19.98 8.84
C ASN A 69 -18.44 -18.54 8.50
N LYS A 70 -18.19 -17.59 9.42
CA LYS A 70 -18.50 -16.17 9.29
C LYS A 70 -17.23 -15.33 9.12
N LEU A 71 -16.06 -15.80 9.55
CA LEU A 71 -14.78 -15.09 9.42
C LEU A 71 -14.52 -14.56 8.00
N TYR A 72 -13.78 -13.46 7.94
CA TYR A 72 -13.22 -12.85 6.74
C TYR A 72 -12.81 -13.92 5.71
N ILE A 73 -12.98 -13.62 4.41
CA ILE A 73 -12.10 -14.22 3.39
C ILE A 73 -10.70 -14.06 3.99
N PRO A 74 -9.90 -15.13 4.17
CA PRO A 74 -8.56 -14.97 4.71
C PRO A 74 -7.89 -13.83 3.96
N PRO A 75 -7.05 -12.97 4.59
CA PRO A 75 -6.27 -12.00 3.82
C PRO A 75 -5.71 -12.78 2.64
N LEU A 76 -6.17 -12.46 1.43
CA LEU A 76 -5.68 -13.17 0.27
C LEU A 76 -4.19 -12.85 0.30
N GLY A 77 -3.37 -13.86 0.55
CA GLY A 77 -1.93 -13.79 0.49
C GLY A 77 -1.55 -13.58 -0.97
N ILE A 78 -1.92 -12.44 -1.53
CA ILE A 78 -1.58 -12.02 -2.87
C ILE A 78 -0.16 -11.52 -2.73
N GLY A 79 0.78 -12.34 -3.20
CA GLY A 79 2.17 -11.93 -3.33
C GLY A 79 2.26 -10.66 -4.17
N SER A 80 3.31 -9.88 -3.94
CA SER A 80 3.60 -8.68 -4.74
C SER A 80 3.61 -8.98 -6.24
N ASP A 81 4.11 -10.15 -6.66
CA ASP A 81 4.10 -10.63 -8.04
C ASP A 81 2.70 -10.85 -8.62
N ILE A 82 1.78 -11.43 -7.82
CA ILE A 82 0.39 -11.63 -8.23
C ILE A 82 -0.32 -10.28 -8.33
N LEU A 83 -0.03 -9.36 -7.40
CA LEU A 83 -0.63 -8.02 -7.42
C LEU A 83 -0.21 -7.26 -8.68
N LEU A 84 1.06 -7.28 -9.06
CA LEU A 84 1.53 -6.65 -10.29
C LEU A 84 0.85 -7.22 -11.53
N LYS A 85 0.66 -8.55 -11.60
CA LYS A 85 -0.07 -9.20 -12.70
C LYS A 85 -1.53 -8.76 -12.81
N ILE A 86 -2.21 -8.55 -11.68
CA ILE A 86 -3.60 -8.05 -11.66
C ILE A 86 -3.70 -6.66 -12.31
N TYR A 87 -2.68 -5.83 -12.13
CA TYR A 87 -2.59 -4.50 -12.73
C TYR A 87 -1.86 -4.50 -14.09
N GLU A 88 -1.58 -5.67 -14.66
CA GLU A 88 -0.89 -5.85 -15.94
C GLU A 88 0.53 -5.23 -15.98
N ILE A 89 1.18 -5.13 -14.82
CA ILE A 89 2.54 -4.58 -14.68
C ILE A 89 3.54 -5.73 -14.80
N ASN A 90 4.14 -5.88 -15.97
CA ASN A 90 5.04 -6.96 -16.32
C ASN A 90 6.47 -6.49 -16.65
N SER A 91 6.67 -5.19 -16.79
CA SER A 91 7.95 -4.53 -17.13
C SER A 91 8.04 -3.14 -16.50
N GLU A 92 9.23 -2.53 -16.58
CA GLU A 92 9.45 -1.11 -16.26
C GLU A 92 8.51 -0.19 -17.06
N ASP A 93 8.43 -0.39 -18.38
CA ASP A 93 7.57 0.43 -19.24
C ASP A 93 6.09 0.35 -18.83
N SER A 94 5.60 -0.87 -18.57
CA SER A 94 4.20 -1.06 -18.12
C SER A 94 3.92 -0.42 -16.77
N LEU A 95 4.92 -0.31 -15.89
CA LEU A 95 4.77 0.40 -14.62
C LEU A 95 4.65 1.90 -14.85
N ILE A 96 5.52 2.48 -15.69
CA ILE A 96 5.48 3.90 -16.01
C ILE A 96 4.13 4.24 -16.65
N ASP A 97 3.74 3.49 -17.69
CA ASP A 97 2.47 3.68 -18.39
C ASP A 97 1.30 3.56 -17.43
N TRP A 98 1.31 2.56 -16.54
CA TRP A 98 0.25 2.39 -15.55
C TRP A 98 0.18 3.60 -14.60
N ILE A 99 1.32 4.08 -14.08
CA ILE A 99 1.34 5.24 -13.19
C ILE A 99 0.80 6.46 -13.92
N GLU A 100 1.38 6.83 -15.06
CA GLU A 100 1.01 8.03 -15.82
C GLU A 100 -0.47 8.08 -16.16
N ASN A 101 -1.05 6.95 -16.59
CA ASN A 101 -2.48 6.87 -16.90
C ASN A 101 -3.41 6.91 -15.68
N ASN A 102 -2.87 6.66 -14.48
CA ASN A 102 -3.67 6.53 -13.24
C ASN A 102 -3.39 7.62 -12.19
N LEU A 103 -2.40 8.51 -12.41
CA LEU A 103 -2.05 9.57 -11.45
C LEU A 103 -3.26 10.46 -11.09
N ASP A 104 -4.05 10.86 -12.08
CA ASP A 104 -5.17 11.79 -11.86
C ASP A 104 -6.46 11.10 -11.43
N THR A 105 -6.58 9.79 -11.67
CA THR A 105 -7.83 9.03 -11.51
C THR A 105 -7.81 8.09 -10.31
N THR A 106 -6.62 7.82 -9.75
CA THR A 106 -6.42 6.83 -8.70
C THR A 106 -5.82 7.46 -7.43
N ASN A 107 -6.22 6.93 -6.27
CA ASN A 107 -5.67 7.36 -4.99
C ASN A 107 -4.16 7.06 -4.91
N ILE A 108 -3.37 8.03 -4.44
CA ILE A 108 -1.92 7.91 -4.23
C ILE A 108 -1.53 6.70 -3.35
N LEU A 109 -2.40 6.27 -2.43
CA LEU A 109 -2.17 5.05 -1.64
C LEU A 109 -2.12 3.79 -2.51
N THR A 110 -2.94 3.71 -3.56
CA THR A 110 -2.94 2.59 -4.52
C THR A 110 -1.69 2.64 -5.39
N VAL A 111 -1.32 3.82 -5.89
CA VAL A 111 -0.08 4.03 -6.66
C VAL A 111 1.14 3.62 -5.82
N ASN A 112 1.21 4.08 -4.57
CA ASN A 112 2.26 3.72 -3.63
C ASN A 112 2.31 2.20 -3.36
N ARG A 113 1.16 1.55 -3.20
CA ARG A 113 1.08 0.11 -2.99
C ARG A 113 1.66 -0.67 -4.17
N ILE A 114 1.27 -0.32 -5.39
CA ILE A 114 1.76 -0.95 -6.62
C ILE A 114 3.25 -0.73 -6.78
N LEU A 115 3.73 0.49 -6.53
CA LEU A 115 5.16 0.81 -6.55
C LEU A 115 5.95 0.00 -5.53
N ASN A 116 5.47 -0.12 -4.29
CA ASN A 116 6.15 -0.93 -3.28
C ASN A 116 6.17 -2.41 -3.68
N CYS A 117 5.10 -2.93 -4.28
CA CYS A 117 5.09 -4.30 -4.80
C CYS A 117 6.12 -4.48 -5.93
N TRP A 118 6.26 -3.51 -6.82
CA TRP A 118 7.25 -3.55 -7.88
C TRP A 118 8.69 -3.44 -7.34
N ILE A 119 8.94 -2.52 -6.41
CA ILE A 119 10.25 -2.34 -5.77
C ILE A 119 10.68 -3.64 -5.08
N ILE A 120 9.81 -4.27 -4.29
CA ILE A 120 10.13 -5.53 -3.60
C ILE A 120 10.53 -6.62 -4.59
N ASN A 121 9.82 -6.74 -5.71
CA ASN A 121 10.10 -7.76 -6.71
C ASN A 121 11.36 -7.50 -7.54
N ASN A 122 11.85 -6.26 -7.56
CA ASN A 122 12.99 -5.85 -8.37
C ASN A 122 14.15 -5.29 -7.54
N LEU A 123 14.13 -5.43 -6.21
CA LEU A 123 15.05 -4.71 -5.31
C LEU A 123 16.52 -4.95 -5.64
N GLU A 124 16.90 -6.20 -5.92
CA GLU A 124 18.28 -6.54 -6.23
C GLU A 124 18.76 -5.86 -7.53
N ILE A 125 17.92 -5.82 -8.57
CA ILE A 125 18.23 -5.11 -9.83
C ILE A 125 18.32 -3.60 -9.57
N LEU A 126 17.41 -3.07 -8.76
CA LEU A 126 17.34 -1.65 -8.46
C LEU A 126 18.53 -1.14 -7.65
N LYS A 127 19.20 -1.98 -6.85
CA LYS A 127 20.45 -1.57 -6.18
C LYS A 127 21.53 -1.16 -7.19
N ASP A 128 21.61 -1.86 -8.32
CA ASP A 128 22.58 -1.58 -9.38
C ASP A 128 22.04 -0.53 -10.38
N HIS A 129 20.72 -0.51 -10.60
CA HIS A 129 20.06 0.31 -11.63
C HIS A 129 18.72 0.91 -11.14
N HIS A 130 18.74 2.04 -10.44
CA HIS A 130 17.53 2.70 -9.89
C HIS A 130 17.15 4.03 -10.56
N ASP A 131 17.72 4.37 -11.73
CA ASP A 131 17.38 5.61 -12.44
C ASP A 131 15.87 5.74 -12.73
N ILE A 132 15.21 4.60 -12.94
CA ILE A 132 13.76 4.51 -13.05
C ILE A 132 13.02 5.03 -11.81
N LEU A 133 13.47 4.66 -10.61
CA LEU A 133 12.86 5.16 -9.38
C LEU A 133 13.02 6.68 -9.31
N ILE A 134 14.18 7.22 -9.69
CA ILE A 134 14.40 8.67 -9.71
C ILE A 134 13.32 9.36 -10.56
N LYS A 135 13.11 8.89 -11.80
CA LYS A 135 12.08 9.43 -12.70
C LYS A 135 10.68 9.36 -12.10
N ILE A 136 10.29 8.19 -11.62
CA ILE A 136 8.97 7.96 -11.01
C ILE A 136 8.74 8.91 -9.83
N TYR A 137 9.70 9.01 -8.92
CA TYR A 137 9.54 9.80 -7.69
C TYR A 137 9.58 11.30 -7.92
N ILE A 138 10.32 11.78 -8.93
CA ILE A 138 10.20 13.17 -9.39
C ILE A 138 8.76 13.45 -9.82
N ASN A 139 8.19 12.59 -10.66
CA ASN A 139 6.83 12.77 -11.16
C ASN A 139 5.80 12.75 -10.01
N LEU A 140 5.92 11.81 -9.07
CA LEU A 140 5.04 11.74 -7.90
C LEU A 140 5.15 12.97 -7.01
N ILE A 141 6.36 13.46 -6.74
CA ILE A 141 6.55 14.67 -5.92
C ILE A 141 5.91 15.89 -6.59
N MET A 142 6.08 16.04 -7.91
CA MET A 142 5.48 17.15 -8.64
C MET A 142 3.94 17.14 -8.61
N ASN A 143 3.33 15.96 -8.57
CA ASN A 143 1.87 15.80 -8.57
C ASN A 143 1.22 15.83 -7.18
N TYR A 144 1.90 15.32 -6.15
CA TYR A 144 1.27 15.08 -4.83
C TYR A 144 1.89 15.83 -3.65
N SER A 145 2.99 16.55 -3.84
CA SER A 145 3.61 17.29 -2.73
C SER A 145 2.81 18.51 -2.32
N ASN A 146 3.08 18.99 -1.11
CA ASN A 146 2.53 20.25 -0.63
C ASN A 146 2.89 21.40 -1.58
N LYS A 147 1.94 22.30 -1.86
CA LYS A 147 2.11 23.51 -2.68
C LYS A 147 3.34 24.35 -2.30
N ASN A 148 3.73 24.38 -1.02
CA ASN A 148 4.94 25.08 -0.59
C ASN A 148 6.21 24.44 -1.15
N ILE A 149 6.30 23.11 -1.15
CA ILE A 149 7.41 22.37 -1.76
C ILE A 149 7.44 22.62 -3.27
N ILE A 150 6.30 22.55 -3.95
CA ILE A 150 6.19 22.83 -5.40
C ILE A 150 6.72 24.23 -5.71
N LYS A 151 6.30 25.25 -4.96
CA LYS A 151 6.83 26.62 -5.11
C LYS A 151 8.33 26.72 -4.89
N LEU A 152 8.90 25.98 -3.94
CA LEU A 152 10.34 25.97 -3.71
C LEU A 152 11.09 25.32 -4.88
N ILE A 153 10.53 24.27 -5.50
CA ILE A 153 11.06 23.64 -6.71
C ILE A 153 10.99 24.60 -7.90
N GLU A 154 9.82 25.21 -8.17
CA GLU A 154 9.63 26.17 -9.27
C GLU A 154 10.54 27.39 -9.17
N ASN A 155 10.81 27.87 -7.95
CA ASN A 155 11.75 28.97 -7.70
C ASN A 155 13.22 28.53 -7.67
N ASN A 156 13.54 27.30 -8.09
CA ASN A 156 14.89 26.73 -8.12
C ASN A 156 15.59 26.71 -6.74
N LYS A 157 14.84 26.74 -5.63
CA LYS A 157 15.39 26.61 -4.26
C LYS A 157 15.63 25.15 -3.89
N ILE A 158 14.96 24.23 -4.56
CA ILE A 158 15.17 22.78 -4.46
C ILE A 158 15.54 22.26 -5.85
N ASN A 159 16.74 21.71 -5.99
CA ASN A 159 17.08 20.93 -7.18
C ASN A 159 16.51 19.53 -7.00
N LEU A 160 15.25 19.34 -7.44
CA LEU A 160 14.51 18.10 -7.21
C LEU A 160 15.29 16.88 -7.73
N ASN A 161 15.81 16.93 -8.96
CA ASN A 161 16.59 15.83 -9.54
C ASN A 161 17.75 15.38 -8.63
N LYS A 162 18.54 16.34 -8.14
CA LYS A 162 19.68 16.05 -7.26
C LYS A 162 19.23 15.48 -5.92
N GLU A 163 18.19 16.04 -5.33
CA GLU A 163 17.63 15.62 -4.04
C GLU A 163 17.00 14.23 -4.12
N THR A 164 16.22 13.96 -5.16
CA THR A 164 15.62 12.64 -5.42
C THR A 164 16.71 11.59 -5.60
N LYS A 165 17.70 11.87 -6.46
CA LYS A 165 18.83 10.97 -6.68
C LYS A 165 19.56 10.62 -5.38
N TYR A 166 20.01 11.65 -4.66
CA TYR A 166 20.71 11.47 -3.39
C TYR A 166 19.91 10.64 -2.38
N PHE A 167 18.61 10.91 -2.26
CA PHE A 167 17.76 10.18 -1.34
C PHE A 167 17.58 8.72 -1.74
N ILE A 168 17.29 8.44 -3.02
CA ILE A 168 17.07 7.08 -3.51
C ILE A 168 18.36 6.26 -3.45
N ASP A 169 19.51 6.84 -3.82
CA ASP A 169 20.85 6.25 -3.67
C ASP A 169 21.06 5.76 -2.22
N TYR A 170 20.74 6.61 -1.24
CA TYR A 170 20.84 6.25 0.18
C TYR A 170 19.81 5.19 0.58
N TRP A 171 18.56 5.38 0.18
CA TRP A 171 17.43 4.59 0.64
C TRP A 171 17.53 3.15 0.14
N ILE A 172 17.85 2.93 -1.13
CA ILE A 172 17.87 1.59 -1.73
C ILE A 172 18.94 0.69 -1.13
N ASN A 173 20.07 1.29 -0.74
CA ASN A 173 21.20 0.58 -0.14
C ASN A 173 20.98 0.27 1.35
N LYS A 174 20.01 0.92 2.00
CA LYS A 174 19.70 0.71 3.42
C LYS A 174 18.94 -0.59 3.69
N TYR A 175 18.15 -1.05 2.72
CA TYR A 175 17.20 -2.15 2.92
C TYR A 175 17.65 -3.45 2.24
N ASN A 176 17.16 -4.57 2.79
CA ASN A 176 17.31 -5.91 2.21
C ASN A 176 15.94 -6.60 2.19
N ASN A 177 15.79 -7.65 1.38
CA ASN A 177 14.52 -8.38 1.23
C ASN A 177 13.94 -8.94 2.56
N ASN A 178 14.76 -9.03 3.61
CA ASN A 178 14.38 -9.61 4.90
C ASN A 178 14.02 -8.58 5.97
N ASN A 179 14.23 -7.27 5.73
CA ASN A 179 14.02 -6.21 6.71
C ASN A 179 13.08 -5.11 6.20
N PHE A 180 12.05 -4.87 7.02
CA PHE A 180 11.18 -3.70 7.07
C PHE A 180 10.16 -3.50 5.94
N LYS A 181 9.14 -2.70 6.26
CA LYS A 181 8.04 -2.28 5.40
C LYS A 181 8.54 -1.19 4.46
N PHE A 182 8.80 -1.54 3.20
CA PHE A 182 9.21 -0.58 2.17
C PHE A 182 8.08 0.45 1.94
N ASN A 183 8.36 1.72 2.20
CA ASN A 183 7.47 2.82 1.84
C ASN A 183 8.29 4.03 1.36
N LEU A 184 8.90 3.88 0.19
CA LEU A 184 9.81 4.88 -0.35
C LEU A 184 9.12 6.24 -0.55
N LEU A 185 7.83 6.28 -0.91
CA LEU A 185 7.09 7.54 -1.05
C LEU A 185 6.91 8.29 0.26
N GLU A 186 6.51 7.59 1.32
CA GLU A 186 6.36 8.20 2.64
C GLU A 186 7.71 8.68 3.17
N ASP A 187 8.74 7.83 3.09
CA ASP A 187 10.08 8.16 3.54
C ASP A 187 10.65 9.37 2.79
N TYR A 188 10.42 9.43 1.46
CA TYR A 188 10.90 10.53 0.63
C TYR A 188 10.14 11.84 0.89
N THR A 189 8.82 11.76 1.04
CA THR A 189 7.99 12.93 1.37
C THR A 189 8.40 13.51 2.72
N ASN A 190 8.63 12.65 3.72
CA ASN A 190 9.11 13.06 5.03
C ASN A 190 10.52 13.69 4.97
N TYR A 191 11.41 13.14 4.15
CA TYR A 191 12.75 13.70 3.92
C TYR A 191 12.68 15.13 3.36
N ILE A 192 11.92 15.33 2.27
CA ILE A 192 11.80 16.64 1.62
C ILE A 192 11.15 17.65 2.57
N ASN A 193 10.05 17.27 3.23
CA ASN A 193 9.37 18.17 4.17
C ASN A 193 10.29 18.57 5.32
N LYS A 194 10.97 17.61 5.97
CA LYS A 194 11.88 17.91 7.09
C LYS A 194 13.03 18.83 6.71
N LYS A 195 13.49 18.78 5.46
CA LYS A 195 14.65 19.54 5.00
C LYS A 195 14.29 20.97 4.56
N TYR A 196 13.05 21.20 4.12
CA TYR A 196 12.67 22.44 3.44
C TYR A 196 11.43 23.15 4.00
N LEU A 197 10.71 22.54 4.95
CA LEU A 197 9.60 23.14 5.69
C LEU A 197 9.96 23.21 7.19
#